data_AF-K1SDL1-F1
#
_entry.id   AF-K1SDL1-F1
#
_cell.length_a   1.000
_cell.length_b   1.000
_cell.length_c   1.000
_cell.angle_alpha   90.00
_cell.angle_beta   90.00
_cell.angle_gamma   90.00
#
_symmetry.space_group_name_H-M   'P 1'
#
loop_
_entity.id
_entity.type
_entity.pdbx_description
1 polymer ?
#
loop_
_entity_poly.entity_id
_entity_poly.type
_entity_poly.pdbx_seq_one_letter_code
_entity_poly.pdbx_strand_id
1 'polypeptide(L)'
;MIDEFQDTSTREWENFLPLLGNAMAQSEQTSVLIVGDIKQSIYRWRGGDWEILHRRAARELGEASTETIHLKENFRSLPLVVEFNNRMIGKVVESDNTALNQLLAQAPPHALGGKAREELRDTLQEAYREHAQSARKKGLHPGYVNITHYAGEPPLIERIKALVNKGFRPKDMMILVRSGT
;
A
#
# COMPACT_ATOMS: atom_id res chain seq x y z
N MET A 1 13.61 2.17 -15.85
CA MET A 1 12.84 1.60 -14.72
C MET A 1 12.78 2.63 -13.62
N ILE A 2 11.63 2.81 -12.99
CA ILE A 2 11.45 3.65 -11.80
C ILE A 2 10.86 2.74 -10.70
N ASP A 3 11.49 2.73 -9.53
CA ASP A 3 11.08 1.94 -8.36
C ASP A 3 10.59 2.87 -7.24
N GLU A 4 9.87 2.32 -6.26
CA GLU A 4 9.21 3.08 -5.17
C GLU A 4 8.32 4.24 -5.68
N PHE A 5 7.65 4.02 -6.81
CA PHE A 5 6.97 5.08 -7.54
C PHE A 5 5.80 5.71 -6.77
N GLN A 6 5.25 5.03 -5.77
CA GLN A 6 4.18 5.55 -4.91
C GLN A 6 4.57 6.81 -4.10
N ASP A 7 5.86 7.10 -3.99
CA ASP A 7 6.39 8.26 -3.28
C ASP A 7 6.79 9.41 -4.23
N THR A 8 6.61 9.22 -5.54
CA THR A 8 6.87 10.25 -6.55
C THR A 8 5.93 11.43 -6.36
N SER A 9 6.48 12.65 -6.37
CA SER A 9 5.70 13.88 -6.33
C SER A 9 5.20 14.29 -7.71
N THR A 10 4.15 15.11 -7.75
CA THR A 10 3.61 15.66 -9.01
C THR A 10 4.67 16.37 -9.86
N ARG A 11 5.59 17.11 -9.23
CA ARG A 11 6.67 17.81 -9.95
C ARG A 11 7.68 16.86 -10.55
N GLU A 12 8.07 15.81 -9.81
CA GLU A 12 8.98 14.79 -10.33
C GLU A 12 8.34 14.06 -11.50
N TRP A 13 7.07 13.70 -11.38
CA TRP A 13 6.32 13.05 -12.45
C TRP A 13 6.22 13.92 -13.71
N GLU A 14 5.90 15.21 -13.57
CA GLU A 14 5.87 16.16 -14.69
C GLU A 14 7.21 16.27 -15.41
N ASN A 15 8.33 16.16 -14.68
CA ASN A 15 9.67 16.13 -15.27
C ASN A 15 9.98 14.80 -15.98
N PHE A 16 9.50 13.68 -15.44
CA PHE A 16 9.73 12.36 -16.05
C PHE A 16 8.87 12.11 -17.28
N LEU A 17 7.62 12.59 -17.29
CA LEU A 17 6.66 12.33 -18.35
C LEU A 17 7.20 12.54 -19.79
N PRO A 18 7.85 13.67 -20.14
CA PRO A 18 8.42 13.86 -21.48
C PRO A 18 9.56 12.89 -21.80
N LEU A 19 10.37 12.53 -20.79
CA LEU A 19 11.48 11.58 -20.96
C LEU A 19 10.96 10.17 -21.21
N LEU A 20 9.93 9.76 -20.46
CA LEU A 20 9.26 8.47 -20.62
C LEU A 20 8.55 8.37 -21.97
N GLY A 21 7.84 9.43 -22.38
CA GLY A 21 7.19 9.49 -23.69
C GLY A 21 8.18 9.37 -24.84
N ASN A 22 9.32 10.07 -24.77
CA ASN A 22 10.38 9.93 -25.78
C ASN A 22 10.99 8.51 -25.79
N ALA A 23 11.19 7.90 -24.62
CA ALA A 23 11.71 6.53 -24.53
C ALA A 23 10.76 5.50 -25.17
N MET A 24 9.45 5.63 -24.91
CA MET A 24 8.43 4.76 -25.50
C MET A 24 8.30 4.94 -27.02
N ALA A 25 8.49 6.17 -27.54
CA ALA A 25 8.40 6.44 -28.98
C ALA A 25 9.58 5.92 -29.81
N GLN A 26 10.72 5.60 -29.18
CA GLN A 26 11.93 5.15 -29.90
C GLN A 26 11.85 3.70 -30.38
N SER A 27 11.09 2.84 -29.70
CA SER A 27 10.97 1.44 -30.08
C SER A 27 9.80 0.76 -29.38
N GLU A 28 8.95 0.07 -30.15
CA GLU A 28 7.92 -0.83 -29.64
C GLU A 28 8.49 -2.03 -28.83
N GLN A 29 9.80 -2.27 -28.90
CA GLN A 29 10.47 -3.35 -28.15
C GLN A 29 11.00 -2.89 -26.79
N THR A 30 11.02 -1.59 -26.51
CA THR A 30 11.59 -1.03 -25.28
C THR A 30 10.49 -0.45 -24.40
N SER A 31 10.16 -1.16 -23.32
CA SER A 31 9.14 -0.71 -22.36
C SER A 31 9.75 0.10 -21.22
N VAL A 32 9.01 1.10 -20.76
CA VAL A 32 9.27 1.75 -19.48
C VAL A 32 8.63 0.90 -18.38
N LEU A 33 9.43 0.53 -17.38
CA LEU A 33 8.94 -0.19 -16.20
C LEU A 33 8.80 0.76 -15.01
N ILE A 34 7.58 0.85 -14.47
CA ILE A 34 7.25 1.58 -13.24
C ILE A 34 6.81 0.55 -12.20
N VAL A 35 7.42 0.60 -11.02
CA VAL A 35 7.16 -0.32 -9.91
C VAL A 35 6.85 0.49 -8.66
N GLY A 36 5.81 0.08 -7.93
CA GLY A 36 5.45 0.68 -6.67
C GLY A 36 4.30 -0.04 -5.98
N ASP A 37 3.97 0.39 -4.77
CA ASP A 37 2.89 -0.15 -3.97
C ASP A 37 2.14 0.96 -3.23
N ILE A 38 0.88 1.20 -3.58
CA ILE A 38 0.03 2.23 -2.94
C ILE A 38 -0.05 2.03 -1.42
N LYS A 39 0.00 0.77 -0.93
CA LYS A 39 0.00 0.46 0.50
C LYS A 39 1.19 1.05 1.26
N GLN A 40 2.28 1.36 0.55
CA GLN A 40 3.53 1.85 1.10
C GLN A 40 3.72 3.36 0.88
N SER A 41 2.72 4.06 0.31
CA SER A 41 2.76 5.51 0.16
C SER A 41 2.58 6.19 1.53
N ILE A 42 3.70 6.48 2.19
CA ILE A 42 3.74 7.10 3.53
C ILE A 42 4.42 8.48 3.53
N TYR A 43 4.91 8.96 2.37
CA TYR A 43 5.59 10.24 2.22
C TYR A 43 4.72 11.35 1.63
N ARG A 44 3.39 11.29 1.81
CA ARG A 44 2.46 12.36 1.36
C ARG A 44 2.84 13.75 1.89
N TRP A 45 3.38 13.83 3.09
CA TRP A 45 3.85 15.10 3.69
C TRP A 45 5.07 15.71 2.97
N ARG A 46 5.79 14.93 2.14
CA ARG A 46 6.86 15.41 1.26
C ARG A 46 6.39 15.65 -0.17
N GLY A 47 5.08 15.56 -0.42
CA GLY A 47 4.48 15.76 -1.73
C GLY A 47 4.35 14.51 -2.58
N GLY A 48 4.62 13.31 -2.03
CA GLY A 48 4.33 12.05 -2.72
C GLY A 48 2.84 11.92 -3.01
N ASP A 49 2.51 11.55 -4.24
CA ASP A 49 1.13 11.45 -4.71
C ASP A 49 0.85 10.05 -5.28
N TRP A 50 0.21 9.22 -4.45
CA TRP A 50 -0.13 7.85 -4.79
C TRP A 50 -1.12 7.75 -5.97
N GLU A 51 -1.88 8.81 -6.28
CA GLU A 51 -2.80 8.82 -7.43
C GLU A 51 -2.04 8.72 -8.76
N ILE A 52 -0.77 9.16 -8.78
CA ILE A 52 0.13 9.02 -9.93
C ILE A 52 0.30 7.55 -10.28
N LEU A 53 0.65 6.72 -9.30
CA LEU A 53 0.77 5.27 -9.49
C LEU A 53 -0.60 4.64 -9.79
N HIS A 54 -1.67 5.07 -9.12
CA HIS A 54 -2.97 4.41 -9.21
C HIS A 54 -3.67 4.61 -10.56
N ARG A 55 -3.63 5.82 -11.13
CA ARG A 55 -4.41 6.18 -12.35
C ARG A 55 -3.66 7.08 -13.31
N ARG A 56 -2.93 8.06 -12.80
CA ARG A 56 -2.40 9.16 -13.62
C ARG A 56 -1.33 8.69 -14.61
N ALA A 57 -0.41 7.82 -14.17
CA ALA A 57 0.68 7.33 -15.01
C ALA A 57 0.17 6.58 -16.24
N ALA A 58 -0.75 5.62 -16.07
CA ALA A 58 -1.33 4.85 -17.18
C ALA A 58 -2.11 5.76 -18.15
N ARG A 59 -2.88 6.72 -17.63
CA ARG A 59 -3.64 7.67 -18.44
C ARG A 59 -2.73 8.58 -19.27
N GLU A 60 -1.68 9.13 -18.66
CA GLU A 60 -0.79 10.11 -19.29
C GLU A 60 0.26 9.48 -20.21
N LEU A 61 0.65 8.22 -19.98
CA LEU A 61 1.48 7.43 -20.90
C LEU A 61 0.66 6.72 -21.99
N GLY A 62 -0.67 6.75 -21.88
CA GLY A 62 -1.60 6.10 -22.80
C GLY A 62 -2.04 4.73 -22.31
N GLU A 63 -3.33 4.59 -21.98
CA GLU A 63 -3.89 3.34 -21.43
C GLU A 63 -3.75 2.18 -22.42
N ALA A 64 -3.91 2.44 -23.72
CA ALA A 64 -3.73 1.43 -24.76
C ALA A 64 -2.28 0.92 -24.88
N SER A 65 -1.32 1.68 -24.37
CA SER A 65 0.12 1.38 -24.39
C SER A 65 0.66 0.99 -23.01
N THR A 66 -0.22 0.82 -22.03
CA THR A 66 0.16 0.51 -20.64
C THR A 66 -0.43 -0.82 -20.18
N GLU A 67 0.45 -1.74 -19.78
CA GLU A 67 0.05 -2.96 -19.09
C GLU A 67 0.21 -2.80 -17.57
N THR A 68 -0.85 -3.08 -16.81
CA THR A 68 -0.80 -3.06 -15.34
C THR A 68 -0.74 -4.49 -14.79
N ILE A 69 0.37 -4.84 -14.15
CA ILE A 69 0.60 -6.18 -13.59
C ILE A 69 0.53 -6.11 -12.06
N HIS A 70 -0.37 -6.90 -11.46
CA HIS A 70 -0.52 -7.00 -10.01
C HIS A 70 0.23 -8.22 -9.47
N LEU A 71 1.30 -7.99 -8.71
CA LEU A 71 2.08 -9.06 -8.09
C LEU A 71 1.44 -9.51 -6.77
N LYS A 72 0.76 -10.66 -6.82
CA LYS A 72 0.02 -11.23 -5.68
C LYS A 72 0.86 -12.13 -4.78
N GLU A 73 2.05 -12.55 -5.21
CA GLU A 73 2.84 -13.54 -4.49
C GLU A 73 3.80 -12.89 -3.49
N ASN A 74 3.70 -13.30 -2.22
CA ASN A 74 4.60 -12.85 -1.15
C ASN A 74 5.63 -13.93 -0.80
N PHE A 75 6.88 -13.69 -1.19
CA PHE A 75 8.00 -14.60 -0.91
C PHE A 75 8.76 -14.27 0.39
N ARG A 76 8.45 -13.13 1.03
CA ARG A 76 9.20 -12.59 2.17
C ARG A 76 8.66 -13.08 3.51
N SER A 77 7.34 -13.17 3.64
CA SER A 77 6.63 -13.38 4.89
C SER A 77 5.92 -14.73 4.92
N LEU A 78 5.81 -15.30 6.13
CA LEU A 78 5.12 -16.57 6.36
C LEU A 78 3.59 -16.39 6.31
N PRO A 79 2.82 -17.46 6.04
CA PRO A 79 1.37 -17.39 5.79
C PRO A 79 0.57 -16.59 6.82
N LEU A 80 0.78 -16.80 8.12
CA LEU A 80 0.02 -16.15 9.19
C LEU A 80 0.25 -14.63 9.22
N VAL A 81 1.46 -14.17 8.88
CA VAL A 81 1.79 -12.74 8.80
C VAL A 81 1.09 -12.09 7.61
N VAL A 82 1.11 -12.77 6.44
CA VAL A 82 0.45 -12.29 5.23
C VAL A 82 -1.07 -12.25 5.43
N GLU A 83 -1.64 -13.30 6.02
CA GLU A 83 -3.06 -13.38 6.33
C GLU A 83 -3.50 -12.27 7.29
N PHE A 84 -2.73 -12.04 8.36
CA PHE A 84 -2.99 -10.95 9.28
C PHE A 84 -3.00 -9.59 8.57
N ASN A 85 -1.99 -9.31 7.75
CA ASN A 85 -1.91 -8.05 7.00
C ASN A 85 -3.08 -7.87 6.02
N ASN A 86 -3.44 -8.92 5.27
CA ASN A 86 -4.59 -8.88 4.36
C ASN A 86 -5.89 -8.56 5.13
N ARG A 87 -6.14 -9.23 6.25
CA ARG A 87 -7.35 -9.02 7.06
C ARG A 87 -7.39 -7.61 7.65
N MET A 88 -6.26 -7.13 8.19
CA MET A 88 -6.17 -5.81 8.81
C MET A 88 -6.38 -4.70 7.78
N ILE A 89 -5.66 -4.74 6.65
CA ILE A 89 -5.78 -3.74 5.58
C ILE A 89 -7.20 -3.74 5.01
N GLY A 90 -7.77 -4.92 4.73
CA GLY A 90 -9.14 -5.02 4.25
C GLY A 90 -10.15 -4.36 5.20
N LYS A 91 -10.00 -4.55 6.51
CA LYS A 91 -10.88 -3.93 7.51
C LYS A 91 -10.71 -2.42 7.64
N VAL A 92 -9.48 -1.92 7.56
CA VAL A 92 -9.21 -0.47 7.57
C VAL A 92 -9.82 0.18 6.33
N VAL A 93 -9.59 -0.39 5.14
CA VAL A 93 -10.14 0.13 3.87
C VAL A 93 -11.67 0.14 3.90
N GLU A 94 -12.31 -0.94 4.36
CA GLU A 94 -13.78 -1.03 4.46
C GLU A 94 -14.35 0.08 5.37
N SER A 95 -13.74 0.27 6.54
CA SER A 95 -14.13 1.29 7.52
C SER A 95 -13.94 2.70 6.97
N ASP A 96 -12.74 3.01 6.46
CA ASP A 96 -12.38 4.35 6.00
C ASP A 96 -13.15 4.74 4.73
N ASN A 97 -13.38 3.78 3.82
CA ASN A 97 -14.18 4.01 2.62
C ASN A 97 -15.65 4.30 2.96
N THR A 98 -16.19 3.59 3.96
CA THR A 98 -17.54 3.85 4.47
C THR A 98 -17.63 5.25 5.09
N ALA A 99 -16.67 5.64 5.92
CA ALA A 99 -16.61 6.96 6.52
C ALA A 99 -16.49 8.06 5.43
N LEU A 100 -15.63 7.86 4.43
CA LEU A 100 -15.48 8.76 3.29
C LEU A 100 -16.82 8.95 2.55
N ASN A 101 -17.49 7.86 2.20
CA ASN A 101 -18.76 7.92 1.48
C ASN A 101 -19.87 8.61 2.30
N GLN A 102 -19.89 8.41 3.62
CA GLN A 102 -20.82 9.11 4.52
C GLN A 102 -20.54 10.61 4.57
N LEU A 103 -19.27 11.01 4.66
CA LEU A 103 -18.85 12.41 4.61
C LEU A 103 -19.25 13.06 3.28
N LEU A 104 -19.04 12.36 2.16
CA LEU A 104 -19.42 12.84 0.83
C LEU A 104 -20.94 13.04 0.70
N ALA A 105 -21.74 12.14 1.26
CA ALA A 105 -23.20 12.21 1.25
C ALA A 105 -23.76 13.37 2.10
N GLN A 106 -23.09 13.69 3.21
CA GLN A 106 -23.48 14.77 4.12
C GLN A 106 -22.95 16.14 3.70
N ALA A 107 -21.90 16.19 2.86
CA ALA A 107 -21.31 17.44 2.42
C ALA A 107 -22.31 18.29 1.62
N PRO A 108 -22.39 19.61 1.85
CA PRO A 108 -23.33 20.45 1.13
C PRO A 108 -22.92 20.59 -0.34
N PRO A 109 -23.86 20.83 -1.28
CA PRO A 109 -23.57 20.86 -2.72
C PRO A 109 -22.50 21.87 -3.17
N HIS A 110 -22.26 22.92 -2.39
CA HIS A 110 -21.24 23.94 -2.69
C HIS A 110 -19.85 23.61 -2.12
N ALA A 111 -19.73 22.64 -1.21
CA ALA A 111 -18.43 22.28 -0.63
C ALA A 111 -17.58 21.47 -1.61
N LEU A 112 -18.21 20.71 -2.50
CA LEU A 112 -17.53 19.87 -3.48
C LEU A 112 -18.38 19.77 -4.76
N GLY A 113 -17.76 20.01 -5.92
CA GLY A 113 -18.42 19.84 -7.22
C GLY A 113 -18.83 18.38 -7.46
N GLY A 114 -19.90 18.17 -8.25
CA GLY A 114 -20.46 16.83 -8.51
C GLY A 114 -19.42 15.84 -9.05
N LYS A 115 -18.59 16.27 -10.00
CA LYS A 115 -17.52 15.45 -10.57
C LYS A 115 -16.49 14.99 -9.53
N ALA A 116 -16.01 15.90 -8.68
CA ALA A 116 -15.04 15.56 -7.63
C ALA A 116 -15.66 14.63 -6.57
N ARG A 117 -16.97 14.76 -6.29
CA ARG A 117 -17.68 13.82 -5.42
C ARG A 117 -17.74 12.42 -6.01
N GLU A 118 -17.99 12.31 -7.31
CA GLU A 118 -18.00 11.02 -8.02
C GLU A 118 -16.61 10.40 -8.06
N GLU A 119 -15.57 11.19 -8.32
CA GLU A 119 -14.17 10.72 -8.35
C GLU A 119 -13.67 10.22 -6.99
N LEU A 120 -14.10 10.86 -5.89
CA LEU A 120 -13.76 10.48 -4.51
C LEU A 120 -14.59 9.32 -3.95
N ARG A 121 -15.71 8.99 -4.59
CA ARG A 121 -16.58 7.93 -4.10
C ARG A 121 -15.89 6.59 -4.32
N ASP A 122 -15.87 5.77 -3.27
CA ASP A 122 -15.28 4.42 -3.31
C ASP A 122 -13.78 4.35 -3.66
N THR A 123 -13.07 5.48 -3.73
CA THR A 123 -11.69 5.53 -4.20
C THR A 123 -10.75 4.65 -3.38
N LEU A 124 -10.93 4.58 -2.06
CA LEU A 124 -10.12 3.72 -1.19
C LEU A 124 -10.39 2.24 -1.48
N GLN A 125 -11.66 1.86 -1.63
CA GLN A 125 -12.05 0.50 -1.98
C GLN A 125 -11.49 0.07 -3.34
N GLU A 126 -11.48 0.99 -4.32
CA GLU A 126 -10.94 0.75 -5.65
C GLU A 126 -9.42 0.63 -5.65
N ALA A 127 -8.72 1.56 -4.99
CA ALA A 127 -7.26 1.57 -4.91
C ALA A 127 -6.69 0.31 -4.24
N TYR A 128 -7.41 -0.24 -3.26
CA TYR A 128 -6.99 -1.42 -2.51
C TYR A 128 -7.70 -2.71 -2.94
N ARG A 129 -8.42 -2.72 -4.07
CA ARG A 129 -9.19 -3.90 -4.53
C ARG A 129 -8.33 -5.16 -4.63
N GLU A 130 -7.14 -5.02 -5.19
CA GLU A 130 -6.20 -6.12 -5.45
C GLU A 130 -5.07 -6.20 -4.40
N HIS A 131 -5.28 -5.65 -3.20
CA HIS A 131 -4.23 -5.55 -2.18
C HIS A 131 -3.78 -6.91 -1.59
N ALA A 132 -4.66 -7.91 -1.62
CA ALA A 132 -4.46 -9.17 -0.92
C ALA A 132 -3.35 -10.01 -1.57
N GLN A 133 -2.43 -10.50 -0.76
CA GLN A 133 -1.31 -11.33 -1.21
C GLN A 133 -1.44 -12.79 -0.77
N SER A 134 -0.81 -13.69 -1.52
CA SER A 134 -0.68 -15.12 -1.23
C SER A 134 0.75 -15.45 -0.81
N ALA A 135 0.92 -16.01 0.38
CA ALA A 135 2.24 -16.39 0.88
C ALA A 135 2.81 -17.59 0.09
N ARG A 136 4.07 -17.48 -0.34
CA ARG A 136 4.86 -18.54 -0.97
C ARG A 136 6.00 -19.04 -0.10
N LYS A 137 6.39 -18.27 0.92
CA LYS A 137 7.45 -18.65 1.86
C LYS A 137 7.04 -19.85 2.71
N LYS A 138 7.89 -20.86 2.74
CA LYS A 138 7.77 -22.03 3.62
C LYS A 138 8.64 -21.83 4.87
N GLY A 139 8.19 -22.37 5.99
CA GLY A 139 8.92 -22.35 7.25
C GLY A 139 8.47 -23.49 8.16
N LEU A 140 9.19 -23.72 9.25
CA LEU A 140 8.87 -24.74 10.26
C LEU A 140 7.51 -24.49 10.95
N HIS A 141 7.04 -23.24 10.92
CA HIS A 141 5.77 -22.80 11.47
C HIS A 141 5.13 -21.78 10.50
N PRO A 142 3.80 -21.53 10.58
CA PRO A 142 3.11 -20.61 9.67
C PRO A 142 3.40 -19.12 9.91
N GLY A 143 4.16 -18.76 10.96
CA GLY A 143 4.43 -17.38 11.37
C GLY A 143 3.80 -17.08 12.72
N TYR A 144 3.98 -15.86 13.22
CA TYR A 144 3.42 -15.44 14.51
C TYR A 144 3.07 -13.95 14.49
N VAL A 145 1.86 -13.63 14.93
CA VAL A 145 1.39 -12.26 15.19
C VAL A 145 0.67 -12.28 16.53
N ASN A 146 0.95 -11.28 17.37
CA ASN A 146 0.25 -11.09 18.63
C ASN A 146 0.11 -9.60 18.95
N ILE A 147 -1.12 -9.19 19.25
CA ILE A 147 -1.45 -7.82 19.66
C ILE A 147 -2.02 -7.94 21.08
N THR A 148 -1.42 -7.20 22.01
CA THR A 148 -1.82 -7.24 23.42
C THR A 148 -1.73 -5.83 23.98
N HIS A 149 -2.79 -5.43 24.70
CA HIS A 149 -2.84 -4.16 25.41
C HIS A 149 -2.37 -4.39 26.85
N TYR A 150 -1.60 -3.44 27.37
CA TYR A 150 -1.12 -3.45 28.74
C TYR A 150 -1.52 -2.14 29.41
N ALA A 151 -1.98 -2.21 30.66
CA ALA A 151 -2.28 -1.02 31.45
C ALA A 151 -1.01 -0.32 31.97
N GLY A 152 0.12 -1.05 32.01
CA GLY A 152 1.43 -0.54 32.40
C GLY A 152 2.51 -0.97 31.41
N GLU A 153 3.75 -1.03 31.88
CA GLU A 153 4.88 -1.39 31.02
C GLU A 153 4.73 -2.83 30.48
N PRO A 154 4.82 -3.03 29.15
CA PRO A 154 4.74 -4.36 28.57
C PRO A 154 5.96 -5.20 28.95
N PRO A 155 5.81 -6.51 29.24
CA PRO A 155 6.92 -7.41 29.59
C PRO A 155 7.74 -7.80 28.34
N LEU A 156 8.44 -6.83 27.73
CA LEU A 156 9.13 -7.00 26.45
C LEU A 156 10.20 -8.08 26.49
N ILE A 157 11.01 -8.10 27.54
CA ILE A 157 12.10 -9.07 27.71
C ILE A 157 11.53 -10.50 27.74
N GLU A 158 10.51 -10.75 28.55
CA GLU A 158 9.89 -12.07 28.67
C GLU A 158 9.20 -12.50 27.38
N ARG A 159 8.61 -11.55 26.66
CA ARG A 159 8.02 -11.82 25.36
C ARG A 159 9.07 -12.20 24.30
N ILE A 160 10.21 -11.51 24.27
CA ILE A 160 11.33 -11.86 23.39
C ILE A 160 11.86 -13.26 23.74
N LYS A 161 12.11 -13.54 25.03
CA LYS A 161 12.54 -14.87 25.48
C LYS A 161 11.56 -15.97 25.07
N ALA A 162 10.26 -15.73 25.24
CA ALA A 162 9.21 -16.67 24.84
C ALA A 162 9.22 -16.93 23.31
N LEU A 163 9.51 -15.93 22.49
CA LEU A 163 9.63 -16.10 21.04
C LEU A 163 10.90 -16.87 20.65
N VAL A 164 12.03 -16.58 21.30
CA VAL A 164 13.28 -17.33 21.10
C VAL A 164 13.09 -18.80 21.47
N ASN A 165 12.43 -19.07 22.61
CA ASN A 165 12.11 -20.44 23.05
C ASN A 165 11.15 -21.16 22.08
N LYS A 166 10.34 -20.43 21.33
CA LYS A 166 9.49 -20.97 20.24
C LYS A 166 10.26 -21.21 18.93
N GLY A 167 11.56 -20.91 18.88
CA GLY A 167 12.42 -21.14 17.72
C GLY A 167 12.52 -19.97 16.75
N PHE A 168 11.96 -18.80 17.07
CA PHE A 168 12.13 -17.60 16.24
C PHE A 168 13.51 -16.97 16.48
N ARG A 169 14.24 -16.65 15.41
CA ARG A 169 15.52 -15.94 15.54
C ARG A 169 15.25 -14.44 15.71
N PRO A 170 16.09 -13.69 16.45
CA PRO A 170 15.90 -12.25 16.63
C PRO A 170 15.73 -11.47 15.31
N LYS A 171 16.45 -11.81 14.25
CA LYS A 171 16.33 -11.16 12.92
C LYS A 171 14.99 -11.38 12.22
N ASP A 172 14.19 -12.33 12.69
CA ASP A 172 12.86 -12.64 12.16
C ASP A 172 11.75 -11.98 13.01
N MET A 173 12.10 -11.18 14.04
CA MET A 173 11.16 -10.53 14.95
C MET A 173 11.00 -9.03 14.65
N MET A 174 9.76 -8.55 14.66
CA MET A 174 9.42 -7.14 14.74
C MET A 174 8.52 -6.93 15.95
N ILE A 175 8.92 -6.04 16.86
CA ILE A 175 8.14 -5.67 18.04
C ILE A 175 7.90 -4.17 17.99
N LEU A 176 6.63 -3.81 17.90
CA LEU A 176 6.18 -2.43 17.93
C LEU A 176 5.48 -2.17 19.25
N VAL A 177 5.94 -1.16 19.98
CA VAL A 177 5.33 -0.69 21.22
C VAL A 177 4.87 0.72 20.99
N ARG A 178 3.59 0.97 21.26
CA ARG A 178 3.00 2.30 21.17
C ARG A 178 2.34 2.60 22.50
N SER A 179 2.78 3.67 23.15
CA SER A 179 2.09 4.24 24.31
C SER A 179 0.76 4.83 23.84
N GLY A 180 -0.32 4.55 24.57
CA GLY A 180 -1.57 5.27 24.38
C GLY A 180 -1.33 6.73 24.75
N THR A 181 -1.47 7.62 23.77
CA THR A 181 -1.59 9.07 23.99
C THR A 181 -3.01 9.40 24.38
#